data_AF-A0A4Z0Y7V7-F1
#
_entry.id   AF-A0A4Z0Y7V7-F1
#
_cell.length_a   1.000
_cell.length_b   1.000
_cell.length_c   1.000
_cell.angle_alpha   90.00
_cell.angle_beta   90.00
_cell.angle_gamma   90.00
#
_symmetry.space_group_name_H-M   'P 1'
#
loop_
_entity.id
_entity.type
_entity.pdbx_description
1 polymer ?
#
loop_
_entity_poly.entity_id
_entity_poly.type
_entity_poly.pdbx_seq_one_letter_code
_entity_poly.pdbx_strand_id
1 'polypeptide(L)'
;MAATTSSPPRILLTGATGFIGGSVLTQLLDSTSPSLRATPITCLVRGANRAAKLTAAYGDRVNPVLYNDLDDLETTTAVAAQHDLVISTTLGYHTASACAIIEGLAQRKRAHPGSEPWFIHTSGTSNIGSRPVSGAWLDNNSPKGGEFDDVADDIYGYEVARNAVEPYIQRTTELSVVDAGLEQDVRT
;
A
#
# COMPACT_ATOMS: atom_id res chain seq x y z
N MET A 1 -21.82 -3.93 -29.55
CA MET A 1 -21.50 -3.97 -28.11
C MET A 1 -20.92 -2.61 -27.75
N ALA A 2 -21.63 -1.83 -26.94
CA ALA A 2 -21.15 -0.52 -26.51
C ALA A 2 -19.96 -0.73 -25.58
N ALA A 3 -18.81 -0.12 -25.89
CA ALA A 3 -17.70 -0.06 -24.96
C ALA A 3 -18.19 0.66 -23.70
N THR A 4 -18.28 -0.06 -22.59
CA THR A 4 -18.49 0.55 -21.29
C THR A 4 -17.30 1.45 -21.02
N THR A 5 -17.46 2.76 -21.20
CA THR A 5 -16.46 3.75 -20.80
C THR A 5 -16.43 3.79 -19.28
N SER A 6 -15.74 2.81 -18.68
CA SER A 6 -15.34 2.89 -17.27
C SER A 6 -14.54 4.18 -17.10
N SER A 7 -14.95 5.04 -16.18
CA SER A 7 -14.12 6.17 -15.76
C SER A 7 -12.73 5.65 -15.34
N PRO A 8 -11.66 6.42 -15.59
CA PRO A 8 -10.33 6.05 -15.14
C PRO A 8 -10.32 5.82 -13.62
N PRO A 9 -9.60 4.80 -13.12
CA PRO A 9 -9.55 4.50 -11.69
C PRO A 9 -8.97 5.69 -10.91
N ARG A 10 -9.45 5.97 -9.70
CA ARG A 10 -8.89 7.03 -8.86
C ARG A 10 -7.74 6.45 -8.02
N ILE A 11 -6.54 7.02 -8.18
CA ILE A 11 -5.32 6.56 -7.49
C ILE A 11 -4.98 7.48 -6.32
N LEU A 12 -4.81 6.91 -5.14
CA LEU A 12 -4.19 7.55 -3.99
C LEU A 12 -2.76 7.03 -3.82
N LEU A 13 -1.80 7.94 -3.75
CA LEU A 13 -0.40 7.63 -3.44
C LEU A 13 -0.04 8.26 -2.10
N THR A 14 0.29 7.45 -1.10
CA THR A 14 0.93 7.94 0.13
C THR A 14 2.44 7.94 -0.06
N GLY A 15 3.16 8.85 0.60
CA GLY A 15 4.62 8.85 0.57
C GLY A 15 5.24 9.41 -0.72
N ALA A 16 4.46 10.12 -1.54
CA ALA A 16 4.86 10.66 -2.85
C ALA A 16 6.12 11.55 -2.85
N THR A 17 6.49 12.13 -1.69
CA THR A 17 7.71 12.94 -1.55
C THR A 17 8.91 12.16 -1.00
N GLY A 18 8.78 10.86 -0.80
CA GLY A 18 9.85 9.96 -0.37
C GLY A 18 10.62 9.35 -1.55
N PHE A 19 11.66 8.58 -1.25
CA PHE A 19 12.49 7.93 -2.28
C PHE A 19 11.69 6.94 -3.14
N ILE A 20 10.95 6.02 -2.50
CA ILE A 20 10.11 5.03 -3.19
C ILE A 20 8.91 5.73 -3.83
N GLY A 21 8.14 6.48 -3.05
CA GLY A 21 6.92 7.13 -3.54
C GLY A 21 7.16 8.15 -4.65
N GLY A 22 8.26 8.91 -4.61
CA GLY A 22 8.62 9.82 -5.69
C GLY A 22 8.96 9.08 -6.99
N SER A 23 9.63 7.92 -6.89
CA SER A 23 9.92 7.07 -8.04
C SER A 23 8.63 6.47 -8.64
N VAL A 24 7.73 5.98 -7.77
CA VAL A 24 6.40 5.50 -8.17
C VAL A 24 5.60 6.62 -8.85
N LEU A 25 5.57 7.82 -8.28
CA LEU A 25 4.87 8.96 -8.86
C LEU A 25 5.38 9.27 -10.27
N THR A 26 6.71 9.36 -10.46
CA THR A 26 7.32 9.58 -11.78
C THR A 26 6.91 8.50 -12.78
N GLN A 27 6.95 7.22 -12.41
CA GLN A 27 6.54 6.13 -13.31
C GLN A 27 5.05 6.20 -13.67
N LEU A 28 4.18 6.59 -12.74
CA LEU A 28 2.75 6.78 -13.01
C LEU A 28 2.51 7.94 -13.97
N LEU A 29 3.25 9.05 -13.82
CA LEU A 29 3.16 10.23 -14.68
C LEU A 29 3.71 9.99 -16.08
N ASP A 30 4.81 9.24 -16.20
CA ASP A 30 5.48 8.95 -17.48
C ASP A 30 4.87 7.75 -18.22
N SER A 31 3.90 7.06 -17.61
CA SER A 31 3.29 5.87 -18.20
C SER A 31 2.64 6.18 -19.56
N THR A 32 2.88 5.31 -20.55
CA THR A 32 2.24 5.40 -21.87
C THR A 32 0.84 4.76 -21.91
N SER A 33 0.47 4.03 -20.85
CA SER A 33 -0.84 3.39 -20.74
C SER A 33 -1.96 4.44 -20.83
N PRO A 34 -2.93 4.29 -21.76
CA PRO A 34 -4.04 5.23 -21.89
C PRO A 34 -4.85 5.41 -20.60
N SER A 35 -5.03 4.34 -19.81
CA SER A 35 -5.74 4.41 -18.54
C SER A 35 -4.99 5.27 -17.53
N LEU A 36 -3.66 5.12 -17.42
CA LEU A 36 -2.86 5.87 -16.46
C LEU A 36 -2.60 7.32 -16.89
N ARG A 37 -2.43 7.61 -18.18
CA ARG A 37 -2.19 9.00 -18.64
C ARG A 37 -3.28 9.97 -18.21
N ALA A 38 -4.55 9.53 -18.26
CA ALA A 38 -5.70 10.36 -17.94
C ALA A 38 -6.13 10.32 -16.45
N THR A 39 -5.49 9.51 -15.61
CA THR A 39 -5.95 9.19 -14.25
C THR A 39 -5.40 10.15 -13.19
N PRO A 40 -6.12 11.18 -12.70
CA PRO A 40 -5.61 12.08 -11.65
C PRO A 40 -5.03 11.30 -10.46
N ILE A 41 -3.86 11.72 -9.96
CA ILE A 41 -3.17 11.05 -8.84
C ILE A 41 -3.33 11.93 -7.62
N THR A 42 -4.03 11.44 -6.60
CA THR A 42 -4.08 12.10 -5.31
C THR A 42 -2.84 11.74 -4.51
N CYS A 43 -2.17 12.72 -3.92
CA CYS A 43 -1.00 12.48 -3.08
C CYS A 43 -1.27 12.92 -1.64
N LEU A 44 -1.25 11.98 -0.69
CA LEU A 44 -1.36 12.32 0.73
C LEU A 44 -0.01 12.84 1.24
N VAL A 45 0.04 14.11 1.63
CA VAL A 45 1.31 14.81 1.91
C VAL A 45 1.31 15.61 3.20
N ARG A 46 2.44 15.55 3.92
CA ARG A 46 2.67 16.35 5.12
C ARG A 46 3.27 17.70 4.73
N GLY A 47 2.69 18.78 5.24
CA GLY A 47 3.21 20.14 5.09
C GLY A 47 2.79 20.84 3.79
N ALA A 48 2.18 22.02 3.93
CA ALA A 48 1.68 22.83 2.83
C ALA A 48 2.75 23.22 1.79
N ASN A 49 4.02 23.35 2.21
CA ASN A 49 5.13 23.64 1.31
C ASN A 49 5.40 22.53 0.30
N ARG A 50 5.22 21.25 0.69
CA ARG A 50 5.37 20.10 -0.21
C ARG A 50 4.20 20.00 -1.17
N ALA A 51 2.98 20.22 -0.68
CA ALA A 51 1.78 20.31 -1.50
C ALA A 51 1.94 21.38 -2.60
N ALA A 52 2.35 22.60 -2.23
CA ALA A 52 2.57 23.69 -3.18
C ALA A 52 3.60 23.34 -4.26
N LYS A 53 4.68 22.63 -3.91
CA LYS A 53 5.69 22.17 -4.88
C LYS A 53 5.14 21.13 -5.85
N LEU A 54 4.34 20.17 -5.38
CA LEU A 54 3.70 19.17 -6.23
C LEU A 54 2.70 19.83 -7.20
N THR A 55 1.84 20.73 -6.70
CA THR A 55 0.90 21.46 -7.54
C THR A 55 1.62 22.32 -8.59
N ALA A 56 2.68 23.03 -8.21
CA ALA A 56 3.45 23.84 -9.14
C ALA A 56 4.17 23.00 -10.22
N ALA A 57 4.63 21.80 -9.88
CA ALA A 57 5.34 20.93 -10.80
C ALA A 57 4.40 20.19 -11.78
N TYR A 58 3.21 19.80 -11.33
CA TYR A 58 2.38 18.83 -12.05
C TYR A 58 0.96 19.31 -12.39
N GLY A 59 0.55 20.49 -11.90
CA GLY A 59 -0.81 21.02 -12.13
C GLY A 59 -1.90 20.05 -11.69
N ASP A 60 -3.00 19.99 -12.45
CA ASP A 60 -4.17 19.16 -12.16
C ASP A 60 -3.91 17.64 -12.26
N ARG A 61 -2.73 17.25 -12.73
CA ARG A 61 -2.34 15.85 -12.84
C ARG A 61 -2.07 15.23 -11.46
N VAL A 62 -1.62 16.04 -10.50
CA VAL A 62 -1.32 15.61 -9.13
C VAL A 62 -2.10 16.49 -8.15
N ASN A 63 -2.94 15.87 -7.33
CA ASN A 63 -3.81 16.53 -6.37
C ASN A 63 -3.31 16.27 -4.94
N PRO A 64 -2.56 17.17 -4.32
CA PRO A 64 -2.08 16.95 -2.96
C PRO A 64 -3.22 17.14 -1.96
N VAL A 65 -3.36 16.18 -1.04
CA VAL A 65 -4.24 16.29 0.13
C VAL A 65 -3.37 16.34 1.37
N LEU A 66 -3.63 17.32 2.24
CA LEU A 66 -2.89 17.49 3.48
C LEU A 66 -3.44 16.55 4.56
N TYR A 67 -2.51 16.03 5.35
CA TYR A 67 -2.76 15.32 6.60
C TYR A 67 -1.64 15.66 7.58
N ASN A 68 -1.89 15.48 8.87
CA ASN A 68 -0.90 15.81 9.91
C ASN A 68 0.31 14.86 9.83
N ASP A 69 0.04 13.57 10.02
CA ASP A 69 1.01 12.48 9.98
C ASP A 69 0.31 11.12 9.84
N LEU A 70 1.05 10.03 10.05
CA LEU A 70 0.52 8.67 9.91
C LEU A 70 -0.56 8.31 10.95
N ASP A 71 -0.66 9.08 12.04
CA ASP A 71 -1.70 8.92 13.06
C ASP A 71 -2.96 9.73 12.75
N ASP A 72 -2.97 10.50 11.65
CA ASP A 72 -4.16 11.12 11.09
C ASP A 72 -5.03 10.09 10.34
N LEU A 73 -5.55 9.13 11.12
CA LEU A 73 -6.30 7.98 10.62
C LEU A 73 -7.62 8.41 9.98
N GLU A 74 -8.28 9.42 10.54
CA GLU A 74 -9.55 9.95 10.03
C GLU A 74 -9.38 10.50 8.60
N THR A 75 -8.38 11.36 8.38
CA THR A 75 -8.08 11.88 7.04
C THR A 75 -7.65 10.75 6.11
N THR A 76 -6.82 9.83 6.59
CA THR A 76 -6.35 8.68 5.79
C THR A 76 -7.51 7.82 5.31
N THR A 77 -8.44 7.43 6.19
CA THR A 77 -9.64 6.66 5.86
C THR A 77 -10.56 7.43 4.92
N ALA A 78 -10.84 8.70 5.21
CA ALA A 78 -11.75 9.53 4.41
C ALA A 78 -11.25 9.75 2.98
N VAL A 79 -9.93 9.91 2.81
CA VAL A 79 -9.32 10.02 1.47
C VAL A 79 -9.32 8.66 0.79
N ALA A 80 -8.89 7.58 1.45
CA ALA A 80 -8.89 6.23 0.87
C ALA A 80 -10.29 5.78 0.37
N ALA A 81 -11.36 6.14 1.09
CA ALA A 81 -12.74 5.86 0.71
C ALA A 81 -13.20 6.50 -0.62
N GLN A 82 -12.44 7.46 -1.14
CA GLN A 82 -12.71 8.12 -2.41
C GLN A 82 -11.89 7.55 -3.58
N HIS A 83 -11.10 6.49 -3.37
CA HIS A 83 -10.17 5.98 -4.36
C HIS A 83 -10.43 4.50 -4.68
N ASP A 84 -10.01 4.09 -5.87
CA ASP A 84 -10.12 2.72 -6.37
C ASP A 84 -8.82 1.93 -6.17
N LEU A 85 -7.69 2.64 -6.10
CA LEU A 85 -6.38 2.07 -5.84
C LEU A 85 -5.63 2.95 -4.84
N VAL A 86 -5.10 2.36 -3.79
CA VAL A 86 -4.18 3.03 -2.86
C VAL A 86 -2.81 2.36 -2.97
N ILE A 87 -1.77 3.15 -3.24
CA ILE A 87 -0.39 2.71 -3.21
C ILE A 87 0.27 3.34 -1.98
N SER A 88 0.59 2.53 -0.98
CA SER A 88 1.26 3.00 0.22
C SER A 88 2.76 2.83 0.13
N THR A 89 3.48 3.95 0.12
CA THR A 89 4.96 3.99 0.14
C THR A 89 5.50 4.75 1.35
N THR A 90 4.66 4.98 2.37
CA THR A 90 5.05 5.48 3.68
C THR A 90 5.73 4.38 4.51
N LEU A 91 5.87 4.61 5.82
CA LEU A 91 6.45 3.65 6.75
C LEU A 91 5.67 2.33 6.72
N GLY A 92 6.25 1.28 6.14
CA GLY A 92 5.61 -0.02 5.93
C GLY A 92 5.25 -0.79 7.20
N TYR A 93 5.68 -0.31 8.37
CA TYR A 93 5.38 -0.93 9.67
C TYR A 93 4.50 -0.04 10.57
N HIS A 94 3.74 0.89 9.98
CA HIS A 94 2.75 1.68 10.69
C HIS A 94 1.35 1.07 10.53
N THR A 95 1.06 0.06 11.36
CA THR A 95 -0.15 -0.77 11.27
C THR A 95 -1.44 0.03 11.24
N ALA A 96 -1.59 1.01 12.14
CA ALA A 96 -2.81 1.81 12.24
C ALA A 96 -3.15 2.53 10.93
N SER A 97 -2.16 3.13 10.27
CA SER A 97 -2.38 3.80 8.98
C SER A 97 -2.73 2.83 7.85
N ALA A 98 -2.15 1.63 7.85
CA ALA A 98 -2.44 0.63 6.82
C ALA A 98 -3.87 0.09 6.97
N CYS A 99 -4.30 -0.21 8.21
CA CYS A 99 -5.67 -0.59 8.49
C CYS A 99 -6.67 0.54 8.19
N ALA A 100 -6.31 1.81 8.45
CA ALA A 100 -7.15 2.96 8.10
C ALA A 100 -7.36 3.09 6.58
N ILE A 101 -6.35 2.78 5.77
CA ILE A 101 -6.46 2.70 4.30
C ILE A 101 -7.43 1.58 3.89
N ILE A 102 -7.28 0.39 4.46
CA ILE A 102 -8.14 -0.77 4.15
C ILE A 102 -9.59 -0.47 4.52
N GLU A 103 -9.84 0.12 5.70
CA GLU A 103 -11.17 0.54 6.12
C GLU A 103 -11.78 1.56 5.13
N GLY A 104 -10.99 2.53 4.67
CA GLY A 104 -11.44 3.47 3.63
C GLY A 104 -11.82 2.74 2.34
N LEU A 105 -10.97 1.83 1.85
CA LEU A 105 -11.29 1.04 0.66
C LEU A 105 -12.51 0.13 0.85
N ALA A 106 -12.72 -0.39 2.05
CA ALA A 106 -13.93 -1.14 2.39
C ALA A 106 -15.17 -0.24 2.32
N GLN A 107 -15.10 1.00 2.81
CA GLN A 107 -16.17 2.01 2.65
C GLN A 107 -16.46 2.30 1.18
N ARG A 108 -15.41 2.46 0.35
CA ARG A 108 -15.54 2.63 -1.11
C ARG A 108 -16.31 1.47 -1.73
N LYS A 109 -15.95 0.24 -1.38
CA LYS A 109 -16.59 -0.98 -1.89
C LYS A 109 -18.07 -1.05 -1.51
N ARG A 110 -18.39 -0.78 -0.23
CA ARG A 110 -19.78 -0.74 0.28
C ARG A 110 -20.62 0.34 -0.41
N ALA A 111 -20.05 1.53 -0.61
CA ALA A 111 -20.75 2.65 -1.24
C ALA A 111 -20.97 2.45 -2.76
N HIS A 112 -20.21 1.56 -3.39
CA HIS A 112 -20.26 1.34 -4.84
C HIS A 112 -20.21 -0.16 -5.16
N PRO A 113 -21.36 -0.84 -5.10
CA PRO A 113 -21.47 -2.26 -5.41
C PRO A 113 -20.87 -2.61 -6.78
N GLY A 114 -20.04 -3.65 -6.80
CA GLY A 114 -19.32 -4.10 -8.01
C GLY A 114 -17.95 -3.44 -8.24
N SER A 115 -17.57 -2.46 -7.41
CA SER A 115 -16.17 -1.99 -7.38
C SER A 115 -15.26 -3.00 -6.67
N GLU A 116 -14.04 -3.17 -7.19
CA GLU A 116 -12.98 -3.97 -6.57
C GLU A 116 -11.79 -3.05 -6.26
N PRO A 117 -11.78 -2.36 -5.11
CA PRO A 117 -10.66 -1.53 -4.74
C PRO A 117 -9.43 -2.37 -4.38
N TRP A 118 -8.25 -1.80 -4.66
CA TRP A 118 -6.96 -2.44 -4.40
C TRP A 118 -6.12 -1.61 -3.45
N PHE A 119 -5.40 -2.30 -2.57
CA PHE A 119 -4.36 -1.74 -1.74
C PHE A 119 -3.02 -2.36 -2.11
N ILE A 120 -2.05 -1.55 -2.51
CA ILE A 120 -0.66 -1.97 -2.71
C ILE A 120 0.15 -1.46 -1.53
N HIS A 121 0.54 -2.37 -0.64
CA HIS A 121 1.32 -2.06 0.56
C HIS A 121 2.81 -2.32 0.33
N THR A 122 3.64 -1.29 0.47
CA THR A 122 5.10 -1.47 0.45
C THR A 122 5.58 -2.01 1.80
N SER A 123 5.67 -3.33 1.90
CA SER A 123 6.30 -4.04 3.03
C SER A 123 7.83 -4.13 2.82
N GLY A 124 8.50 -5.15 3.37
CA GLY A 124 9.89 -5.42 3.06
C GLY A 124 10.39 -6.79 3.46
N THR A 125 11.41 -7.23 2.73
CA THR A 125 11.94 -8.60 2.73
C THR A 125 12.58 -9.05 4.04
N SER A 126 12.80 -8.14 5.00
CA SER A 126 13.24 -8.49 6.36
C SER A 126 12.23 -9.37 7.10
N ASN A 127 10.97 -9.42 6.65
CA ASN A 127 9.94 -10.31 7.21
C ASN A 127 10.33 -11.79 7.11
N ILE A 128 11.06 -12.19 6.07
CA ILE A 128 11.51 -13.57 5.84
C ILE A 128 13.02 -13.79 6.01
N GLY A 129 13.83 -12.75 6.27
CA GLY A 129 15.29 -12.89 6.30
C GLY A 129 15.86 -13.72 7.47
N SER A 130 16.93 -14.47 7.25
CA SER A 130 17.67 -15.20 8.30
C SER A 130 18.57 -14.31 9.16
N ARG A 131 19.04 -14.86 10.28
CA ARG A 131 20.04 -14.20 11.15
C ARG A 131 21.27 -15.09 11.39
N PRO A 132 22.09 -15.33 10.35
CA PRO A 132 23.21 -16.27 10.43
C PRO A 132 24.25 -15.91 11.48
N VAL A 133 24.48 -14.61 11.72
CA VAL A 133 25.45 -14.13 12.71
C VAL A 133 25.04 -14.49 14.14
N SER A 134 23.76 -14.37 14.48
CA SER A 134 23.27 -14.72 15.83
C SER A 134 22.93 -16.20 15.97
N GLY A 135 23.07 -17.00 14.90
CA GLY A 135 22.64 -18.41 14.87
C GLY A 135 21.13 -18.60 15.00
N ALA A 136 20.34 -17.53 14.92
CA ALA A 136 18.88 -17.59 15.03
C ALA A 136 18.28 -17.64 13.63
N TRP A 137 17.21 -18.41 13.45
CA TRP A 137 16.49 -18.48 12.17
C TRP A 137 17.45 -18.73 11.00
N LEU A 138 18.30 -19.76 11.12
CA LEU A 138 19.33 -20.14 10.14
C LEU A 138 18.75 -20.75 8.84
N ASP A 139 17.48 -20.50 8.55
CA ASP A 139 16.75 -21.00 7.38
C ASP A 139 16.71 -22.53 7.23
N ASN A 140 17.19 -23.27 8.23
CA ASN A 140 17.18 -24.73 8.26
C ASN A 140 15.78 -25.36 8.44
N ASN A 141 14.76 -24.54 8.74
CA ASN A 141 13.34 -24.92 8.74
C ASN A 141 12.50 -24.07 7.76
N SER A 142 13.11 -23.21 6.92
CA SER A 142 12.39 -22.49 5.87
C SER A 142 12.43 -23.31 4.56
N PRO A 143 11.56 -23.00 3.58
CA PRO A 143 11.57 -23.69 2.29
C PRO A 143 12.98 -23.65 1.67
N LYS A 144 13.42 -24.81 1.17
CA LYS A 144 14.69 -25.03 0.46
C LYS A 144 15.95 -24.40 1.09
N GLY A 145 15.98 -24.15 2.40
CA GLY A 145 17.13 -23.52 3.07
C GLY A 145 17.20 -22.00 2.91
N GLY A 146 16.06 -21.31 2.90
CA GLY A 146 15.98 -19.84 2.87
C GLY A 146 15.53 -19.25 1.54
N GLU A 147 15.13 -20.11 0.60
CA GLU A 147 14.57 -19.71 -0.69
C GLU A 147 13.07 -19.90 -0.66
N PHE A 148 12.33 -18.82 -0.90
CA PHE A 148 10.86 -18.82 -0.91
C PHE A 148 10.35 -18.66 -2.34
N ASP A 149 9.40 -19.49 -2.73
CA ASP A 149 8.64 -19.43 -3.97
C ASP A 149 7.20 -19.00 -3.64
N ASP A 150 6.79 -17.82 -4.10
CA ASP A 150 5.49 -17.23 -3.80
C ASP A 150 4.31 -17.93 -4.48
N VAL A 151 4.58 -18.91 -5.36
CA VAL A 151 3.57 -19.76 -5.98
C VAL A 151 3.47 -21.11 -5.26
N ALA A 152 4.60 -21.66 -4.80
CA ALA A 152 4.66 -23.01 -4.24
C ALA A 152 4.63 -23.08 -2.71
N ASP A 153 5.14 -22.04 -2.03
CA ASP A 153 5.34 -22.05 -0.59
C ASP A 153 4.25 -21.23 0.15
N ASP A 154 3.89 -21.68 1.35
CA ASP A 154 3.01 -20.94 2.26
C ASP A 154 3.80 -19.85 3.00
N ILE A 155 4.11 -18.75 2.29
CA ILE A 155 4.87 -17.62 2.84
C ILE A 155 4.09 -16.97 3.99
N TYR A 156 2.79 -16.77 3.83
CA TYR A 156 1.94 -16.19 4.89
C TYR A 156 1.97 -17.05 6.15
N GLY A 157 1.76 -18.37 6.04
CA GLY A 157 1.83 -19.29 7.18
C GLY A 157 3.21 -19.32 7.84
N TYR A 158 4.28 -19.25 7.05
CA TYR A 158 5.65 -19.09 7.57
C TYR A 158 5.78 -17.80 8.38
N GLU A 159 5.28 -16.67 7.87
CA GLU A 159 5.32 -15.40 8.57
C GLU A 159 4.51 -15.41 9.86
N VAL A 160 3.30 -15.98 9.85
CA VAL A 160 2.46 -16.17 11.05
C VAL A 160 3.22 -16.97 12.11
N ALA A 161 3.75 -18.13 11.74
CA ALA A 161 4.50 -18.99 12.66
C ALA A 161 5.72 -18.27 13.23
N ARG A 162 6.43 -17.50 12.39
CA ARG A 162 7.62 -16.76 12.82
C ARG A 162 7.28 -15.57 13.71
N ASN A 163 6.20 -14.84 13.41
CA ASN A 163 5.74 -13.71 14.24
C ASN A 163 5.25 -14.19 15.61
N ALA A 164 4.66 -15.38 15.69
CA ALA A 164 4.21 -15.98 16.95
C ALA A 164 5.38 -16.29 17.90
N VAL A 165 6.56 -16.64 17.37
CA VAL A 165 7.76 -16.89 18.17
C VAL A 165 8.49 -15.59 18.51
N GLU A 166 8.70 -14.72 17.53
CA GLU A 166 9.38 -13.45 17.70
C GLU A 166 8.65 -12.35 16.90
N PRO A 167 7.80 -11.56 17.59
CA PRO A 167 7.10 -10.45 16.97
C PRO A 167 8.10 -9.45 16.38
N TYR A 168 7.95 -9.17 15.09
CA TYR A 168 8.71 -8.14 14.40
C TYR A 168 7.72 -7.13 13.83
N ILE A 169 7.93 -5.84 14.12
CA ILE A 169 6.95 -4.78 13.83
C ILE A 169 6.53 -4.73 12.35
N GLN A 170 7.46 -5.03 11.45
CA GLN A 170 7.19 -5.03 10.01
C GLN A 170 6.38 -6.26 9.59
N ARG A 171 6.72 -7.44 10.09
CA ARG A 171 5.96 -8.67 9.86
C ARG A 171 4.56 -8.58 10.47
N THR A 172 4.47 -8.04 11.68
CA THR A 172 3.19 -7.82 12.37
C THR A 172 2.28 -6.89 11.55
N THR A 173 2.85 -5.85 10.94
CA THR A 173 2.07 -4.95 10.08
C THR A 173 1.66 -5.63 8.78
N GLU A 174 2.54 -6.36 8.11
CA GLU A 174 2.19 -7.10 6.89
C GLU A 174 1.06 -8.11 7.13
N LEU A 175 1.19 -8.93 8.17
CA LEU A 175 0.14 -9.88 8.56
C LEU A 175 -1.19 -9.16 8.85
N SER A 176 -1.16 -8.04 9.55
CA SER A 176 -2.36 -7.23 9.82
C SER A 176 -2.99 -6.65 8.54
N VAL A 177 -2.17 -6.32 7.53
CA VAL A 177 -2.67 -5.85 6.23
C VAL A 177 -3.39 -6.97 5.49
N VAL A 178 -2.79 -8.17 5.42
CA VAL A 178 -3.41 -9.33 4.77
C VAL A 178 -4.71 -9.71 5.50
N ASP A 179 -4.66 -9.81 6.83
CA ASP A 179 -5.81 -10.19 7.65
C ASP A 179 -6.97 -9.20 7.50
N ALA A 180 -6.69 -7.89 7.60
CA ALA A 180 -7.71 -6.85 7.44
C ALA A 180 -8.25 -6.82 6.00
N GLY A 181 -7.42 -7.06 4.99
CA GLY A 181 -7.84 -7.18 3.60
C GLY A 181 -8.84 -8.31 3.40
N LEU A 182 -8.53 -9.50 3.92
CA LEU A 182 -9.40 -10.66 3.89
C LEU A 182 -10.71 -10.43 4.66
N GLU A 183 -10.64 -9.85 5.86
CA GLU A 183 -11.82 -9.57 6.70
C GLU A 183 -12.78 -8.57 6.04
N GLN A 184 -12.23 -7.53 5.40
CA GLN A 184 -13.00 -6.44 4.81
C GLN A 184 -13.32 -6.65 3.31
N ASP A 185 -12.91 -7.79 2.74
CA ASP A 185 -13.05 -8.09 1.31
C ASP A 185 -12.42 -6.99 0.44
N VAL A 186 -11.22 -6.53 0.82
CA VAL A 186 -10.38 -5.59 0.06
C VAL A 186 -9.17 -6.35 -0.46
N ARG A 187 -8.84 -6.16 -1.74
CA ARG A 187 -7.66 -6.81 -2.32
C ARG A 187 -6.39 -6.10 -1.86
N THR A 188 -5.45 -6.87 -1.31
CA THR A 188 -4.15 -6.43 -0.79
C THR A 188 -3.01 -7.17 -1.47
#